data_AF-A0A6C7S5K6-F1
#
_entry.id   AF-A0A6C7S5K6-F1
#
_cell.length_a   1.000
_cell.length_b   1.000
_cell.length_c   1.000
_cell.angle_alpha   90.00
_cell.angle_beta   90.00
_cell.angle_gamma   90.00
#
_symmetry.space_group_name_H-M   'P 1'
#
loop_
_entity.id
_entity.type
_entity.pdbx_description
1 polymer ?
#
loop_
_entity_poly.entity_id
_entity_poly.type
_entity_poly.pdbx_seq_one_letter_code
_entity_poly.pdbx_strand_id
1 'polypeptide(L)'
;MIRSLYYLKAMGFNFVDTHTNHFEQVQNFQELKQLVSSCTLCQFSKTRKFGLMEPKIKNAKLLILDVFGQKSENESGILLNSKKGEKLKHYIYQILGLCDEDFYFSYLFKCFCNGKFDDFSLQSCLPFFWSELKLIQPAFLLCLGEYTFKSLGFKDYHILKGEVFAYKNFFIMPSYDLDFIEKNPSYEKNFIQDLKKIKG
;
A
#
# COMPACT_ATOMS: atom_id res chain seq x y z
N MET A 1 30.56 -2.73 -8.05
CA MET A 1 29.37 -2.75 -7.17
C MET A 1 29.49 -3.76 -6.03
N ILE A 2 29.99 -4.98 -6.26
CA ILE A 2 30.25 -5.96 -5.19
C ILE A 2 31.53 -5.67 -4.38
N ARG A 3 32.62 -5.23 -5.03
CA ARG A 3 33.92 -4.96 -4.37
C ARG A 3 33.84 -3.86 -3.29
N SER A 4 32.99 -2.86 -3.49
CA SER A 4 32.72 -1.78 -2.53
C SER A 4 32.03 -2.28 -1.26
N LEU A 5 31.13 -3.27 -1.37
CA LEU A 5 30.47 -3.87 -0.22
C LEU A 5 31.48 -4.68 0.63
N TYR A 6 32.37 -5.43 -0.01
CA TYR A 6 33.44 -6.13 0.72
C TYR A 6 34.39 -5.16 1.43
N TYR A 7 34.68 -4.00 0.83
CA TYR A 7 35.55 -2.98 1.41
C TYR A 7 34.95 -2.37 2.69
N LEU A 8 33.64 -2.08 2.68
CA LEU A 8 32.92 -1.61 3.87
C LEU A 8 32.84 -2.68 4.97
N LYS A 9 32.64 -3.95 4.61
CA LYS A 9 32.68 -5.06 5.58
C LYS A 9 34.04 -5.14 6.29
N ALA A 10 35.12 -4.99 5.53
CA ALA A 10 36.48 -5.05 6.06
C ALA A 10 36.80 -3.90 7.02
N MET A 11 36.12 -2.77 6.90
CA MET A 11 36.21 -1.63 7.83
C MET A 11 35.32 -1.79 9.07
N GLY A 12 34.69 -2.95 9.27
CA GLY A 12 33.85 -3.22 10.43
C GLY A 12 32.40 -2.73 10.33
N PHE A 13 31.96 -2.31 9.14
CA PHE A 13 30.54 -2.01 8.93
C PHE A 13 29.74 -3.32 8.85
N ASN A 14 28.72 -3.43 9.69
CA ASN A 14 27.76 -4.53 9.63
C ASN A 14 26.68 -4.18 8.60
N PHE A 15 26.44 -5.09 7.66
CA PHE A 15 25.30 -4.99 6.77
C PHE A 15 24.08 -5.57 7.47
N VAL A 16 23.13 -4.70 7.78
CA VAL A 16 21.78 -5.08 8.14
C VAL A 16 21.01 -5.37 6.86
N ASP A 17 20.12 -6.36 6.93
CA ASP A 17 19.12 -6.54 5.89
C ASP A 17 18.34 -5.22 5.78
N THR A 18 18.01 -4.76 4.57
CA THR A 18 17.23 -3.52 4.37
C THR A 18 15.85 -3.59 5.04
N HIS A 19 15.45 -4.78 5.50
CA HIS A 19 14.23 -5.04 6.26
C HIS A 19 14.38 -4.97 7.78
N THR A 20 15.56 -4.63 8.32
CA THR A 20 15.74 -4.47 9.78
C THR A 20 15.17 -3.13 10.23
N ASN A 21 13.83 -3.01 10.19
CA ASN A 21 13.11 -1.89 10.75
C ASN A 21 13.25 -1.93 12.28
N HIS A 22 13.84 -0.89 12.86
CA HIS A 22 13.82 -0.58 14.30
C HIS A 22 12.42 -0.20 14.82
N PHE A 23 11.35 -0.55 14.12
CA PHE A 23 10.03 -0.56 14.72
C PHE A 23 9.97 -1.80 15.60
N GLU A 24 10.01 -1.59 16.92
CA GLU A 24 9.58 -2.57 17.91
C GLU A 24 8.35 -3.29 17.37
N GLN A 25 8.36 -4.63 17.44
CA GLN A 25 7.31 -5.46 16.86
C GLN A 25 5.95 -5.04 17.40
N VAL A 26 5.23 -4.20 16.67
CA VAL A 26 3.86 -3.85 16.99
C VAL A 26 3.06 -5.14 16.99
N GLN A 27 2.62 -5.58 18.17
CA GLN A 27 2.04 -6.92 18.34
C GLN A 27 0.55 -6.93 18.07
N ASN A 28 -0.11 -5.76 18.15
CA ASN A 28 -1.55 -5.66 17.98
C ASN A 28 -1.96 -4.49 17.08
N PHE A 29 -3.13 -4.63 16.45
CA PHE A 29 -3.67 -3.66 15.50
C PHE A 29 -4.02 -2.31 16.15
N GLN A 30 -4.43 -2.33 17.42
CA GLN A 30 -4.84 -1.13 18.15
C GLN A 30 -3.65 -0.20 18.44
N GLU A 31 -2.51 -0.76 18.82
CA GLU A 31 -1.24 -0.09 19.00
C GLU A 31 -0.75 0.49 17.67
N LEU A 32 -0.82 -0.28 16.58
CA LEU A 32 -0.47 0.22 15.25
C LEU A 32 -1.30 1.45 14.88
N LYS A 33 -2.61 1.41 15.15
CA LYS A 33 -3.52 2.52 14.91
C LYS A 33 -3.19 3.74 15.77
N GLN A 34 -2.80 3.55 17.02
CA GLN A 34 -2.37 4.63 17.91
C GLN A 34 -1.04 5.26 17.44
N LEU A 35 -0.10 4.45 16.97
CA LEU A 35 1.16 4.93 16.40
C LEU A 35 0.90 5.75 15.13
N VAL A 36 0.02 5.29 14.24
CA VAL A 36 -0.34 6.03 13.02
C VAL A 36 -1.03 7.36 13.36
N SER A 37 -1.95 7.38 14.33
CA SER A 37 -2.68 8.60 14.70
C SER A 37 -1.80 9.67 15.34
N SER A 38 -0.81 9.25 16.14
CA SER A 38 0.12 10.14 16.85
C SER A 38 1.44 10.41 16.12
N CYS A 39 1.71 9.74 15.00
CA CYS A 39 2.98 9.81 14.26
C CYS A 39 3.39 11.24 13.88
N THR A 40 4.63 11.64 14.13
CA THR A 40 5.18 12.95 13.72
C THR A 40 6.46 12.83 12.88
N LEU A 41 6.74 11.63 12.35
CA LEU A 41 8.00 11.28 11.67
C LEU A 41 8.26 12.06 10.38
N CYS A 42 7.22 12.61 9.74
CA CYS A 42 7.37 13.37 8.50
C CYS A 42 6.47 14.63 8.46
N GLN A 43 6.69 15.46 7.44
CA GLN A 43 6.00 16.75 7.26
C GLN A 43 4.48 16.64 7.14
N PHE A 44 3.94 15.54 6.60
CA PHE A 44 2.49 15.37 6.42
C PHE A 44 1.71 15.23 7.73
N SER A 45 2.40 14.98 8.85
CA SER A 45 1.79 15.03 10.17
C SER A 45 1.24 16.41 10.53
N LYS A 46 1.79 17.48 9.94
CA LYS A 46 1.37 18.87 10.18
C LYS A 46 0.10 19.26 9.44
N THR A 47 -0.23 18.55 8.36
CA THR A 47 -1.33 18.88 7.45
C THR A 47 -2.49 17.89 7.51
N ARG A 48 -2.27 16.69 8.07
CA ARG A 48 -3.35 15.72 8.23
C ARG A 48 -4.39 16.22 9.24
N LYS A 49 -5.64 15.88 9.01
CA LYS A 49 -6.68 15.93 10.06
C LYS A 49 -6.84 14.57 10.73
N PHE A 50 -6.78 13.50 9.94
CA PHE A 50 -6.83 12.12 10.42
C PHE A 50 -5.71 11.27 9.82
N GLY A 51 -5.24 10.28 10.60
CA GLY A 51 -4.42 9.19 10.08
C GLY A 51 -5.31 8.20 9.32
N LEU A 52 -4.92 7.86 8.10
CA LEU A 52 -5.67 6.99 7.20
C LEU A 52 -5.28 5.52 7.43
N MET A 53 -6.11 4.81 8.18
CA MET A 53 -5.97 3.38 8.48
C MET A 53 -7.35 2.78 8.76
N GLU A 54 -7.52 1.48 8.50
CA GLU A 54 -8.78 0.77 8.77
C GLU A 54 -9.14 0.83 10.26
N PRO A 55 -10.43 0.93 10.62
CA PRO A 55 -10.84 1.10 12.01
C PRO A 55 -10.66 -0.17 12.85
N LYS A 56 -10.73 -1.35 12.21
CA LYS A 56 -10.63 -2.69 12.79
C LYS A 56 -9.85 -3.61 11.84
N ILE A 57 -9.24 -4.66 12.39
CA ILE A 57 -8.68 -5.73 11.55
C ILE A 57 -9.82 -6.45 10.83
N LYS A 58 -9.62 -6.74 9.54
CA LYS A 58 -10.54 -7.53 8.72
C LYS A 58 -9.87 -8.86 8.41
N ASN A 59 -10.61 -9.97 8.55
CA ASN A 59 -10.13 -11.28 8.10
C ASN A 59 -10.27 -11.38 6.56
N ALA A 60 -9.51 -10.55 5.87
CA ALA A 60 -9.59 -10.36 4.44
C ALA A 60 -8.48 -11.13 3.73
N LYS A 61 -8.85 -11.94 2.74
CA LYS A 61 -7.87 -12.64 1.89
C LYS A 61 -7.23 -11.71 0.86
N LEU A 62 -7.91 -10.63 0.50
CA LEU A 62 -7.45 -9.61 -0.43
C LEU A 62 -7.06 -8.35 0.33
N LEU A 63 -5.81 -7.92 0.16
CA LEU A 63 -5.34 -6.59 0.53
C LEU A 63 -5.18 -5.75 -0.73
N ILE A 64 -5.76 -4.57 -0.75
CA ILE A 64 -5.62 -3.59 -1.82
C ILE A 64 -4.77 -2.43 -1.30
N LEU A 65 -3.72 -2.09 -2.04
CA LEU A 65 -2.79 -1.02 -1.69
C LEU A 65 -2.81 0.06 -2.77
N ASP A 66 -3.00 1.30 -2.35
CA ASP A 66 -2.88 2.50 -3.18
C ASP A 66 -1.83 3.45 -2.56
N VAL A 67 -1.50 4.54 -3.25
CA VAL A 67 -0.43 5.45 -2.84
C VAL A 67 -0.88 6.36 -1.70
N PHE A 68 -1.93 7.14 -1.89
CA PHE A 68 -2.35 8.17 -0.94
C PHE A 68 -3.87 8.41 -0.97
N GLY A 69 -4.43 8.84 0.16
CA GLY A 69 -5.85 9.19 0.27
C GLY A 69 -6.18 10.61 -0.21
N GLN A 70 -7.45 10.83 -0.54
CA GLN A 70 -7.95 12.10 -1.06
C GLN A 70 -8.30 13.11 0.04
N LYS A 71 -8.58 14.35 -0.35
CA LYS A 71 -8.93 15.43 0.59
C LYS A 71 -10.16 15.09 1.46
N SER A 72 -11.20 14.49 0.88
CA SER A 72 -12.42 14.09 1.60
C SER A 72 -12.15 13.00 2.64
N GLU A 73 -11.20 12.10 2.38
CA GLU A 73 -10.77 11.06 3.31
C GLU A 73 -9.94 11.67 4.45
N ASN A 74 -9.08 12.65 4.13
CA ASN A 74 -8.40 13.44 5.16
C ASN A 74 -9.40 14.17 6.06
N GLU A 75 -10.50 14.69 5.51
CA GLU A 75 -11.49 15.45 6.28
C GLU A 75 -12.42 14.58 7.13
N SER A 76 -12.71 13.36 6.69
CA SER A 76 -13.61 12.44 7.39
C SER A 76 -12.89 11.38 8.23
N GLY A 77 -11.63 11.07 7.93
CA GLY A 77 -10.91 9.93 8.49
C GLY A 77 -11.39 8.56 7.99
N ILE A 78 -12.27 8.54 6.99
CA ILE A 78 -12.85 7.31 6.44
C ILE A 78 -12.14 6.98 5.13
N LEU A 79 -11.56 5.79 5.06
CA LEU A 79 -10.90 5.29 3.86
C LEU A 79 -11.91 5.12 2.71
N LEU A 80 -11.45 5.41 1.49
CA LEU A 80 -12.24 5.31 0.27
C LEU A 80 -13.50 6.21 0.25
N ASN A 81 -13.61 7.17 1.19
CA ASN A 81 -14.67 8.18 1.20
C ASN A 81 -14.35 9.32 0.21
N SER A 82 -14.20 8.96 -1.05
CA SER A 82 -13.88 9.87 -2.16
C SER A 82 -14.48 9.31 -3.44
N LYS A 83 -14.66 10.14 -4.49
CA LYS A 83 -15.15 9.65 -5.80
C LYS A 83 -14.27 8.53 -6.36
N LYS A 84 -12.95 8.63 -6.19
CA LYS A 84 -11.98 7.59 -6.54
C LYS A 84 -12.26 6.31 -5.75
N GLY A 85 -12.43 6.44 -4.43
CA GLY A 85 -12.69 5.32 -3.54
C GLY A 85 -14.02 4.62 -3.82
N GLU A 86 -15.11 5.37 -4.02
CA GLU A 86 -16.42 4.83 -4.40
C GLU A 86 -16.35 4.08 -5.73
N LYS A 87 -15.61 4.61 -6.71
CA LYS A 87 -15.38 3.95 -8.00
C LYS A 87 -14.59 2.65 -7.83
N LEU A 88 -13.57 2.62 -6.97
CA LEU A 88 -12.85 1.39 -6.64
C LEU A 88 -13.79 0.35 -6.02
N LYS A 89 -14.55 0.73 -5.00
CA LYS A 89 -15.55 -0.16 -4.36
C LYS A 89 -16.53 -0.72 -5.39
N HIS A 90 -17.00 0.12 -6.30
CA HIS A 90 -17.90 -0.30 -7.37
C HIS A 90 -17.30 -1.38 -8.27
N TYR A 91 -16.04 -1.23 -8.72
CA TYR A 91 -15.38 -2.26 -9.53
C TYR A 91 -15.16 -3.56 -8.75
N ILE A 92 -14.71 -3.44 -7.49
CA ILE A 92 -14.49 -4.60 -6.62
C ILE A 92 -15.80 -5.38 -6.41
N TYR A 93 -16.89 -4.68 -6.11
CA TYR A 93 -18.20 -5.30 -5.96
C TYR A 93 -18.70 -5.93 -7.27
N GLN A 94 -18.64 -5.21 -8.39
CA GLN A 94 -19.18 -5.73 -9.66
C GLN A 94 -18.39 -6.92 -10.20
N ILE A 95 -17.07 -6.94 -10.04
CA ILE A 95 -16.20 -7.95 -10.67
C ILE A 95 -15.97 -9.12 -9.73
N LEU A 96 -15.60 -8.83 -8.48
CA LEU A 96 -15.24 -9.84 -7.48
C LEU A 96 -16.42 -10.26 -6.61
N GLY A 97 -17.49 -9.47 -6.55
CA GLY A 97 -18.61 -9.71 -5.64
C GLY A 97 -18.26 -9.43 -4.18
N LEU A 98 -17.19 -8.67 -3.92
CA LEU A 98 -16.69 -8.39 -2.58
C LEU A 98 -17.22 -7.04 -2.09
N CYS A 99 -17.66 -7.01 -0.83
CA CYS A 99 -18.05 -5.81 -0.12
C CYS A 99 -16.87 -5.24 0.70
N ASP A 100 -17.04 -4.06 1.27
CA ASP A 100 -16.01 -3.38 2.09
C ASP A 100 -15.47 -4.23 3.25
N GLU A 101 -16.23 -5.21 3.75
CA GLU A 101 -15.78 -6.09 4.83
C GLU A 101 -14.91 -7.26 4.35
N ASP A 102 -14.94 -7.59 3.06
CA ASP A 102 -14.26 -8.77 2.50
C ASP A 102 -12.82 -8.50 2.04
N PHE A 103 -12.46 -7.23 1.87
CA PHE A 103 -11.10 -6.80 1.54
C PHE A 103 -10.55 -5.83 2.59
N TYR A 104 -9.23 -5.86 2.77
CA TYR A 104 -8.51 -4.85 3.55
C TYR A 104 -7.94 -3.81 2.60
N PHE A 105 -8.16 -2.53 2.90
CA PHE A 105 -7.62 -1.45 2.08
C PHE A 105 -6.56 -0.66 2.85
N SER A 106 -5.49 -0.27 2.16
CA SER A 106 -4.38 0.48 2.75
C SER A 106 -3.79 1.49 1.77
N TYR A 107 -3.22 2.56 2.33
CA TYR A 107 -2.37 3.50 1.61
C TYR A 107 -0.90 3.35 2.02
N LEU A 108 0.04 3.57 1.10
CA LEU A 108 1.46 3.74 1.42
C LEU A 108 1.67 4.91 2.39
N PHE A 109 1.04 6.04 2.10
CA PHE A 109 1.05 7.22 2.97
C PHE A 109 -0.18 7.23 3.87
N LYS A 110 0.04 7.10 5.18
CA LYS A 110 -1.02 7.19 6.21
C LYS A 110 -1.51 8.61 6.48
N CYS A 111 -0.90 9.61 5.85
CA CYS A 111 -1.22 11.02 6.00
C CYS A 111 -1.58 11.60 4.64
N PHE A 112 -2.42 12.64 4.63
CA PHE A 112 -2.73 13.38 3.41
C PHE A 112 -1.52 14.20 2.94
N CYS A 113 -1.00 13.84 1.76
CA CYS A 113 0.16 14.49 1.14
C CYS A 113 -0.21 15.46 0.00
N ASN A 114 -1.50 15.69 -0.28
CA ASN A 114 -1.98 16.56 -1.35
C ASN A 114 -1.31 16.29 -2.72
N GLY A 115 -1.05 15.00 -3.02
CA GLY A 115 -0.39 14.56 -4.24
C GLY A 115 1.11 14.90 -4.36
N LYS A 116 1.71 15.51 -3.33
CA LYS A 116 3.15 15.83 -3.28
C LYS A 116 3.81 15.00 -2.20
N PHE A 117 4.50 13.93 -2.59
CA PHE A 117 5.21 13.05 -1.68
C PHE A 117 6.70 12.96 -2.04
N ASP A 118 7.50 12.58 -1.05
CA ASP A 118 8.96 12.51 -1.11
C ASP A 118 9.45 11.18 -0.52
N ASP A 119 10.68 10.80 -0.88
CA ASP A 119 11.26 9.52 -0.48
C ASP A 119 11.42 9.41 1.05
N PHE A 120 11.75 10.51 1.74
CA PHE A 120 11.90 10.49 3.19
C PHE A 120 10.56 10.18 3.88
N SER A 121 9.48 10.82 3.43
CA SER A 121 8.13 10.54 3.91
C SER A 121 7.70 9.10 3.59
N LEU A 122 8.07 8.58 2.41
CA LEU A 122 7.78 7.19 2.03
C LEU A 122 8.49 6.21 2.97
N GLN A 123 9.80 6.36 3.17
CA GLN A 123 10.59 5.50 4.05
C GLN A 123 10.11 5.57 5.51
N SER A 124 9.63 6.73 5.94
CA SER A 124 9.04 6.91 7.27
C SER A 124 7.69 6.19 7.42
N CYS A 125 6.91 6.04 6.35
CA CYS A 125 5.55 5.51 6.41
C CYS A 125 5.46 4.02 6.06
N LEU A 126 6.35 3.51 5.21
CA LEU A 126 6.42 2.11 4.79
C LEU A 126 6.40 1.10 5.96
N PRO A 127 7.09 1.33 7.10
CA PRO A 127 7.04 0.41 8.24
C PRO A 127 5.62 0.17 8.78
N PHE A 128 4.73 1.16 8.71
CA PHE A 128 3.32 0.99 9.12
C PHE A 128 2.60 0.02 8.18
N PHE A 129 2.79 0.14 6.86
CA PHE A 129 2.21 -0.78 5.89
C PHE A 129 2.73 -2.22 6.09
N TRP A 130 4.05 -2.39 6.29
CA TRP A 130 4.60 -3.71 6.57
C TRP A 130 4.04 -4.33 7.85
N SER A 131 3.76 -3.50 8.87
CA SER A 131 3.12 -3.94 10.11
C SER A 131 1.67 -4.37 9.86
N GLU A 132 0.90 -3.63 9.06
CA GLU A 132 -0.43 -4.06 8.63
C GLU A 132 -0.38 -5.40 7.90
N LEU A 133 0.49 -5.53 6.90
CA LEU A 133 0.62 -6.75 6.11
C LEU A 133 0.97 -7.97 6.99
N LYS A 134 1.84 -7.78 7.99
CA LYS A 134 2.19 -8.82 8.97
C LYS A 134 1.02 -9.22 9.86
N LEU A 135 0.18 -8.27 10.29
CA LEU A 135 -0.97 -8.52 11.15
C LEU A 135 -2.14 -9.16 10.39
N ILE A 136 -2.36 -8.75 9.14
CA ILE A 136 -3.50 -9.20 8.32
C ILE A 136 -3.21 -10.55 7.67
N GLN A 137 -1.95 -10.80 7.26
CA GLN A 137 -1.53 -12.00 6.54
C GLN A 137 -2.44 -12.33 5.34
N PRO A 138 -2.62 -11.39 4.38
CA PRO A 138 -3.50 -11.62 3.25
C PRO A 138 -2.96 -12.72 2.36
N ALA A 139 -3.85 -13.46 1.69
CA ALA A 139 -3.46 -14.42 0.66
C ALA A 139 -3.05 -13.73 -0.65
N PHE A 140 -3.58 -12.52 -0.89
CA PHE A 140 -3.40 -11.77 -2.13
C PHE A 140 -3.21 -10.26 -1.85
N LEU A 141 -2.23 -9.65 -2.52
CA LEU A 141 -1.95 -8.22 -2.51
C LEU A 141 -2.13 -7.63 -3.91
N LEU A 142 -3.13 -6.76 -4.07
CA LEU A 142 -3.32 -5.93 -5.26
C LEU A 142 -2.62 -4.59 -5.07
N CYS A 143 -1.60 -4.29 -5.88
CA CYS A 143 -0.92 -3.01 -5.88
C CYS A 143 -1.47 -2.11 -7.00
N LEU A 144 -2.11 -1.00 -6.65
CA LEU A 144 -2.64 -0.04 -7.60
C LEU A 144 -1.54 0.95 -8.01
N GLY A 145 -1.13 0.89 -9.28
CA GLY A 145 -0.16 1.77 -9.88
C GLY A 145 1.30 1.35 -9.73
N GLU A 146 2.12 1.92 -10.61
CA GLU A 146 3.56 1.67 -10.67
C GLU A 146 4.29 2.11 -9.41
N TYR A 147 3.94 3.28 -8.88
CA TYR A 147 4.58 3.84 -7.70
C TYR A 147 4.39 2.94 -6.49
N THR A 148 3.18 2.41 -6.29
CA THR A 148 2.88 1.46 -5.22
C THR A 148 3.77 0.23 -5.30
N PHE A 149 3.84 -0.36 -6.50
CA PHE A 149 4.62 -1.55 -6.75
C PHE A 149 6.12 -1.35 -6.53
N LYS A 150 6.68 -0.26 -7.08
CA LYS A 150 8.10 0.07 -6.93
C LYS A 150 8.48 0.43 -5.49
N SER A 151 7.58 1.08 -4.75
CA SER A 151 7.81 1.45 -3.35
C SER A 151 7.98 0.24 -2.42
N LEU A 152 7.43 -0.92 -2.80
CA LEU A 152 7.65 -2.19 -2.08
C LEU A 152 8.96 -2.88 -2.46
N GLY A 153 9.75 -2.30 -3.38
CA GLY A 153 11.03 -2.83 -3.84
C GLY A 153 10.96 -3.69 -5.10
N PHE A 154 9.78 -3.81 -5.72
CA PHE A 154 9.63 -4.56 -6.98
C PHE A 154 10.06 -3.73 -8.20
N LYS A 155 10.39 -4.43 -9.29
CA LYS A 155 10.87 -3.85 -10.56
C LYS A 155 10.03 -4.36 -11.73
N ASP A 156 10.23 -3.79 -12.91
CA ASP A 156 9.62 -4.27 -14.16
C ASP A 156 8.08 -4.22 -14.18
N TYR A 157 7.51 -3.17 -13.58
CA TYR A 157 6.05 -2.93 -13.54
C TYR A 157 5.37 -3.09 -14.91
N HIS A 158 5.96 -2.58 -15.99
CA HIS A 158 5.35 -2.67 -17.32
C HIS A 158 5.21 -4.11 -17.84
N ILE A 159 6.05 -5.03 -17.38
CA ILE A 159 6.02 -6.45 -17.75
C ILE A 159 5.07 -7.20 -16.80
N LEU A 160 5.12 -6.89 -15.50
CA LEU A 160 4.37 -7.60 -14.47
C LEU A 160 2.94 -7.10 -14.26
N LYS A 161 2.58 -5.95 -14.83
CA LYS A 161 1.24 -5.37 -14.70
C LYS A 161 0.18 -6.35 -15.25
N GLY A 162 -0.75 -6.71 -14.39
CA GLY A 162 -1.81 -7.68 -14.66
C GLY A 162 -1.41 -9.13 -14.47
N GLU A 163 -0.15 -9.42 -14.12
CA GLU A 163 0.33 -10.78 -13.85
C GLU A 163 0.34 -11.08 -12.35
N VAL A 164 -0.08 -12.30 -12.01
CA VAL A 164 -0.12 -12.79 -10.64
C VAL A 164 1.13 -13.62 -10.39
N PHE A 165 1.88 -13.30 -9.34
CA PHE A 165 3.06 -14.07 -8.95
C PHE A 165 3.16 -14.23 -7.45
N ALA A 166 3.81 -15.31 -7.00
CA ALA A 166 4.01 -15.59 -5.59
C ALA A 166 5.19 -14.78 -5.03
N TYR A 167 5.01 -14.21 -3.85
CA TYR A 167 6.06 -13.55 -3.07
C TYR A 167 5.93 -13.95 -1.60
N LYS A 168 6.95 -14.65 -1.08
CA LYS A 168 6.91 -15.25 0.26
C LYS A 168 5.67 -16.13 0.40
N ASN A 169 4.72 -15.75 1.27
CA ASN A 169 3.55 -16.54 1.62
C ASN A 169 2.24 -16.01 1.01
N PHE A 170 2.31 -15.05 0.08
CA PHE A 170 1.14 -14.44 -0.55
C PHE A 170 1.36 -14.18 -2.04
N PHE A 171 0.27 -13.96 -2.78
CA PHE A 171 0.31 -13.57 -4.18
C PHE A 171 0.29 -12.07 -4.34
N ILE A 172 0.99 -11.55 -5.35
CA ILE A 172 1.01 -10.12 -5.68
C ILE A 172 0.56 -9.95 -7.12
N MET A 173 -0.22 -8.90 -7.36
CA MET A 173 -0.52 -8.43 -8.71
C MET A 173 -0.46 -6.89 -8.74
N PRO A 174 0.47 -6.30 -9.51
CA PRO A 174 0.39 -4.89 -9.86
C PRO A 174 -0.68 -4.66 -10.91
N SER A 175 -1.48 -3.61 -10.76
CA SER A 175 -2.47 -3.18 -11.75
C SER A 175 -2.48 -1.66 -11.87
N TYR A 176 -3.39 -1.11 -12.66
CA TYR A 176 -3.52 0.31 -12.92
C TYR A 176 -3.97 1.09 -11.67
N ASP A 177 -3.45 2.30 -11.55
CA ASP A 177 -3.99 3.29 -10.60
C ASP A 177 -5.30 3.89 -11.17
N LEU A 178 -6.25 4.20 -10.29
CA LEU A 178 -7.55 4.73 -10.73
C LEU A 178 -7.47 6.15 -11.29
N ASP A 179 -6.54 6.99 -10.83
CA ASP A 179 -6.35 8.35 -11.38
C ASP A 179 -5.77 8.25 -12.80
N PHE A 180 -4.96 7.22 -13.07
CA PHE A 180 -4.52 6.90 -14.42
C PHE A 180 -5.68 6.43 -15.32
N ILE A 181 -6.56 5.55 -14.83
CA ILE A 181 -7.72 5.06 -15.60
C ILE A 181 -8.68 6.20 -15.91
N GLU A 182 -8.92 7.11 -14.96
CA GLU A 182 -9.80 8.26 -15.17
C GLU A 182 -9.29 9.18 -16.29
N LYS A 183 -7.97 9.38 -16.37
CA LYS A 183 -7.34 10.14 -17.45
C LYS A 183 -7.24 9.37 -18.76
N ASN A 184 -7.25 8.04 -18.71
CA ASN A 184 -7.10 7.17 -19.89
C ASN A 184 -8.17 6.05 -19.91
N PRO A 185 -9.43 6.37 -20.23
CA PRO A 185 -10.55 5.42 -20.16
C PRO A 185 -10.38 4.17 -21.04
N SER A 186 -9.54 4.22 -22.08
CA SER A 186 -9.25 3.07 -22.93
C SER A 186 -8.66 1.88 -22.16
N TYR A 187 -7.93 2.14 -21.06
CA TYR A 187 -7.32 1.10 -20.22
C TYR A 187 -8.26 0.54 -19.16
N GLU A 188 -9.48 1.07 -19.02
CA GLU A 188 -10.47 0.54 -18.07
C GLU A 188 -10.77 -0.94 -18.33
N LYS A 189 -10.84 -1.34 -19.61
CA LYS A 189 -11.03 -2.75 -19.99
C LYS A 189 -9.91 -3.64 -19.48
N ASN A 190 -8.67 -3.16 -19.51
CA ASN A 190 -7.51 -3.90 -19.00
C ASN A 190 -7.58 -4.02 -17.48
N PHE A 191 -7.91 -2.95 -16.77
CA PHE A 191 -8.10 -2.99 -15.32
C PHE A 191 -9.18 -3.98 -14.90
N ILE A 192 -10.31 -4.01 -15.61
CA ILE A 192 -11.39 -4.98 -15.36
C ILE A 192 -10.89 -6.42 -15.59
N GLN A 193 -10.07 -6.65 -16.62
CA GLN A 193 -9.47 -7.96 -16.89
C GLN A 193 -8.49 -8.38 -15.80
N ASP A 194 -7.67 -7.46 -15.30
CA ASP A 194 -6.75 -7.72 -14.19
C ASP A 194 -7.54 -8.16 -12.95
N LEU A 195 -8.59 -7.42 -12.58
CA LEU A 195 -9.44 -7.77 -11.44
C LEU A 195 -10.09 -9.16 -11.63
N LYS A 196 -10.54 -9.53 -12.84
CA LYS A 196 -11.10 -10.87 -13.08
C LYS A 196 -10.11 -12.00 -12.80
N LYS A 197 -8.80 -11.79 -12.96
CA LYS A 197 -7.77 -12.80 -12.62
C LYS A 197 -7.71 -13.11 -11.13
N ILE A 198 -8.12 -12.17 -10.26
CA ILE A 198 -8.18 -12.37 -8.80
C ILE A 198 -9.31 -13.34 -8.43
N LYS A 199 -10.38 -13.39 -9.23
CA LYS A 199 -11.60 -14.12 -8.90
C LYS A 199 -11.39 -15.64 -8.80
N GLY A 200 -10.40 -16.19 -9.51
CA GLY A 200 -10.18 -17.65 -9.59
C GLY A 200 -11.33 -18.34 -10.31
#